data_AF-A0A804LA65-F1
#
_entry.id   AF-A0A804LA65-F1
#
_cell.length_a   1.000
_cell.length_b   1.000
_cell.length_c   1.000
_cell.angle_alpha   90.00
_cell.angle_beta   90.00
_cell.angle_gamma   90.00
#
_symmetry.space_group_name_H-M   'P 1'
#
loop_
_entity.id
_entity.type
_entity.pdbx_description
1 polymer ?
#
loop_
_entity_poly.entity_id
_entity_poly.type
_entity_poly.pdbx_seq_one_letter_code
_entity_poly.pdbx_strand_id
1 'polypeptide(L)'
;LDQFGKTKVHTQMCPFFGHPNPPAPCPCPLRQAWGSLDALIGRLRAAYEENGGKPESNPFGARAVRLYLREVREIQSKARGVSYEKKKRKKPQQDQQHPPPPPAAA
;
A
#
# COMPACT_ATOMS: atom_id res chain seq x y z
N LEU A 1 2.51 -14.51 2.36
CA LEU A 1 1.27 -14.13 1.65
C LEU A 1 0.42 -13.34 2.64
N ASP A 2 0.04 -12.12 2.29
CA ASP A 2 -0.42 -11.06 3.21
C ASP A 2 -1.39 -11.50 4.32
N GLN A 3 -1.05 -11.15 5.58
CA GLN A 3 -2.03 -11.10 6.67
C GLN A 3 -3.01 -9.97 6.34
N PHE A 4 -4.10 -10.34 5.67
CA PHE A 4 -5.24 -9.56 5.21
C PHE A 4 -5.22 -8.05 5.54
N GLY A 5 -5.06 -7.23 4.51
CA GLY A 5 -5.17 -5.77 4.62
C GLY A 5 -4.09 -5.08 5.44
N LYS A 6 -3.03 -5.78 5.87
CA LYS A 6 -1.82 -5.17 6.43
C LYS A 6 -0.72 -5.09 5.38
N THR A 7 0.15 -4.11 5.51
CA THR A 7 1.30 -3.89 4.65
C THR A 7 2.53 -3.54 5.48
N LYS A 8 3.71 -3.91 4.98
CA LYS A 8 4.97 -3.51 5.58
C LYS A 8 5.17 -2.02 5.38
N VAL A 9 5.35 -1.26 6.45
CA VAL A 9 5.66 0.17 6.38
C VAL A 9 7.06 0.37 6.93
N HIS A 10 7.99 0.62 6.01
CA HIS A 10 9.39 0.86 6.35
C HIS A 10 9.53 2.17 7.12
N THR A 11 10.28 2.14 8.22
CA THR A 11 10.68 3.36 8.93
C THR A 11 11.69 4.13 8.08
N GLN A 12 11.81 5.44 8.27
CA GLN A 12 12.72 6.27 7.48
C GLN A 12 14.19 5.82 7.55
N MET A 13 14.59 5.20 8.66
CA MET A 13 15.93 4.63 8.87
C MET A 13 16.10 3.22 8.30
N CYS A 14 15.05 2.62 7.73
CA CYS A 14 15.14 1.29 7.14
C CYS A 14 15.88 1.35 5.81
N PRO A 15 16.86 0.46 5.54
CA PRO A 15 17.55 0.39 4.24
C PRO A 15 16.61 0.17 3.05
N PHE A 16 15.43 -0.38 3.30
CA PHE A 16 14.41 -0.66 2.29
C PHE A 16 13.35 0.43 2.17
N PHE A 17 13.50 1.56 2.87
CA PHE A 17 12.59 2.69 2.68
C PHE A 17 12.61 3.11 1.20
N GLY A 18 11.44 3.27 0.60
CA GLY A 18 11.33 3.63 -0.82
C GLY A 18 11.61 2.49 -1.80
N HIS A 19 11.79 1.25 -1.34
CA HIS A 19 12.03 0.09 -2.22
C HIS A 19 10.75 -0.77 -2.39
N PRO A 20 10.17 -0.87 -3.61
CA PRO A 20 8.92 -1.58 -3.84
C PRO A 20 9.02 -3.10 -3.75
N ASN A 21 10.21 -3.67 -3.99
CA ASN A 21 10.49 -5.10 -3.84
C ASN A 21 11.82 -5.28 -3.10
N PRO A 22 11.83 -5.24 -1.75
CA PRO A 22 13.07 -5.36 -0.99
C PRO A 22 13.67 -6.77 -1.12
N PRO A 23 14.99 -6.89 -1.33
CA PRO A 23 15.66 -8.18 -1.58
C PRO A 23 15.80 -9.05 -0.32
N ALA A 24 15.54 -8.49 0.87
CA ALA A 24 15.63 -9.19 2.14
C ALA A 24 14.54 -8.70 3.13
N PRO A 25 14.16 -9.51 4.14
CA PRO A 25 13.21 -9.10 5.16
C PRO A 25 13.78 -8.02 6.08
N CYS A 26 12.90 -7.24 6.72
CA CYS A 26 13.27 -6.26 7.75
C CYS A 26 12.35 -6.33 8.97
N PRO A 27 12.77 -5.78 10.13
CA PRO A 27 11.97 -5.78 11.35
C PRO A 27 10.85 -4.72 11.37
N CYS A 28 10.63 -3.97 10.28
CA CYS A 28 9.61 -2.92 10.24
C CYS A 28 8.21 -3.47 10.55
N PRO A 29 7.33 -2.71 11.23
CA PRO A 29 6.01 -3.19 11.61
C PRO A 29 5.10 -3.38 10.39
N LEU A 30 4.13 -4.28 10.53
CA LEU A 30 2.98 -4.37 9.64
C LEU A 30 1.91 -3.37 10.12
N ARG A 31 1.47 -2.48 9.23
CA ARG A 31 0.40 -1.50 9.47
C ARG A 31 -0.78 -1.78 8.55
N GLN A 32 -1.97 -1.32 8.90
CA GLN A 32 -3.12 -1.43 8.00
C GLN A 32 -2.83 -0.71 6.68
N ALA A 33 -2.99 -1.41 5.56
CA ALA A 33 -2.81 -0.87 4.24
C ALA A 33 -3.83 0.26 4.00
N TRP A 34 -3.39 1.32 3.33
CA TRP A 34 -4.23 2.47 3.00
C TRP A 34 -5.54 2.04 2.32
N GLY A 35 -5.48 1.15 1.33
CA GLY A 35 -6.69 0.68 0.62
C GLY A 35 -7.68 -0.06 1.53
N SER A 36 -7.21 -0.81 2.53
CA SER A 36 -8.08 -1.48 3.50
C SER A 36 -8.70 -0.49 4.49
N LEU A 37 -7.96 0.56 4.87
CA LEU A 37 -8.48 1.66 5.67
C LEU A 37 -9.53 2.48 4.91
N ASP A 38 -9.26 2.83 3.65
CA ASP A 38 -10.21 3.55 2.80
C ASP A 38 -11.51 2.75 2.60
N ALA A 39 -11.40 1.45 2.31
CA ALA A 39 -12.55 0.56 2.20
C ALA A 39 -13.35 0.45 3.50
N LEU A 40 -12.70 0.42 4.66
CA LEU A 40 -13.38 0.42 5.96
C LEU A 40 -14.16 1.72 6.16
N ILE A 41 -13.53 2.88 5.90
CA ILE A 41 -14.19 4.19 6.01
C ILE A 41 -15.38 4.29 5.03
N GLY A 42 -15.23 3.79 3.80
CA GLY A 42 -16.32 3.73 2.83
C GLY A 42 -17.53 2.93 3.34
N ARG A 43 -17.30 1.75 3.94
CA ARG A 43 -18.38 0.96 4.55
C ARG A 43 -19.03 1.65 5.74
N LEU A 44 -18.24 2.33 6.59
CA LEU A 44 -18.79 3.08 7.72
C LEU A 44 -19.62 4.29 7.27
N ARG A 45 -19.19 4.96 6.19
CA ARG A 45 -19.97 6.04 5.58
C ARG A 45 -21.33 5.54 5.10
N ALA A 46 -21.34 4.45 4.34
CA ALA A 46 -22.57 3.83 3.84
C ALA A 46 -23.48 3.38 4.99
N ALA A 47 -22.94 2.68 5.98
CA ALA A 47 -23.70 2.23 7.14
C ALA A 47 -24.34 3.40 7.90
N TYR A 48 -23.64 4.54 8.04
CA TYR A 48 -24.21 5.72 8.69
C TYR A 48 -25.44 6.26 7.92
N GLU A 49 -25.37 6.30 6.60
CA GLU A 49 -26.47 6.77 5.74
C GLU A 49 -27.65 5.79 5.75
N GLU A 50 -27.37 4.48 5.70
CA GLU A 50 -28.38 3.42 5.79
C GLU A 50 -29.13 3.42 7.14
N ASN A 51 -28.51 3.94 8.20
CA ASN A 51 -29.12 4.07 9.53
C ASN A 51 -29.79 5.44 9.76
N GLY A 52 -30.16 6.16 8.68
CA GLY A 52 -30.87 7.43 8.73
C GLY A 52 -29.99 8.66 8.96
N GLY A 53 -28.67 8.49 8.89
CA GLY A 53 -27.71 9.58 8.96
C GLY A 53 -27.70 10.41 7.67
N LYS A 54 -27.59 11.73 7.81
CA LYS A 54 -27.48 12.65 6.67
C LYS A 54 -26.04 12.68 6.12
N PRO A 55 -25.82 12.64 4.80
CA PRO A 55 -24.48 12.72 4.21
C PRO A 55 -23.64 13.92 4.68
N GLU A 56 -24.29 15.06 4.92
CA GLU A 56 -23.66 16.31 5.34
C GLU A 56 -23.13 16.26 6.78
N SER A 57 -23.80 15.50 7.65
CA SER A 57 -23.45 15.31 9.06
C SER A 57 -22.60 14.06 9.29
N ASN A 58 -22.25 13.34 8.22
CA ASN A 58 -21.57 12.06 8.30
C ASN A 58 -20.13 12.23 8.83
N PRO A 59 -19.77 11.70 10.01
CA PRO A 59 -18.44 11.87 10.59
C PRO A 59 -17.35 11.18 9.75
N PHE A 60 -17.69 10.11 9.02
CA PHE A 60 -16.78 9.40 8.11
C PHE A 60 -16.65 10.11 6.75
N GLY A 61 -17.56 11.04 6.44
CA GLY A 61 -17.49 11.98 5.32
C GLY A 61 -16.68 13.25 5.60
N ALA A 62 -16.33 13.49 6.87
CA ALA A 62 -15.71 14.72 7.31
C ALA A 62 -14.37 15.03 6.61
N ARG A 63 -14.08 16.32 6.44
CA ARG A 63 -12.83 16.80 5.81
C ARG A 63 -11.58 16.27 6.54
N ALA A 64 -11.61 16.21 7.87
CA ALA A 64 -10.50 15.69 8.66
C ALA A 64 -10.15 14.23 8.30
N VAL A 65 -11.16 13.36 8.14
CA VAL A 65 -10.96 11.96 7.75
C VAL A 65 -10.36 11.87 6.34
N ARG A 66 -10.84 12.68 5.39
CA ARG A 66 -10.31 12.72 4.02
C ARG A 66 -8.84 13.16 3.97
N LEU A 67 -8.46 14.14 4.80
CA LEU A 67 -7.07 14.59 4.90
C LEU A 67 -6.17 13.51 5.52
N TYR A 68 -6.63 12.86 6.58
CA TYR A 68 -5.91 11.76 7.20
C TYR A 68 -5.68 10.59 6.23
N LEU A 69 -6.70 10.18 5.48
CA LEU A 69 -6.55 9.12 4.47
C LEU A 69 -5.54 9.50 3.37
N ARG A 70 -5.49 10.77 2.97
CA ARG A 70 -4.49 11.27 2.00
C ARG A 70 -3.08 11.19 2.58
N GLU A 71 -2.88 11.66 3.81
CA GLU A 71 -1.59 11.62 4.49
C GLU A 71 -1.09 10.18 4.66
N VAL A 72 -1.96 9.27 5.13
CA VAL A 72 -1.62 7.84 5.25
C VAL A 72 -1.20 7.25 3.92
N ARG A 73 -1.88 7.59 2.82
CA ARG A 73 -1.49 7.15 1.47
C ARG A 73 -0.10 7.63 1.11
N GLU A 74 0.21 8.90 1.34
CA GLU A 74 1.51 9.49 1.01
C GLU A 74 2.64 8.87 1.82
N ILE A 75 2.46 8.72 3.13
CA ILE A 75 3.44 8.09 4.02
C ILE A 75 3.70 6.65 3.59
N GLN A 76 2.65 5.86 3.33
CA GLN A 76 2.81 4.47 2.90
C GLN A 76 3.43 4.35 1.50
N SER A 77 3.06 5.22 0.55
CA SER A 77 3.64 5.27 -0.78
C SER A 77 5.14 5.56 -0.74
N LYS A 78 5.57 6.55 0.06
CA LYS A 78 6.98 6.88 0.27
C LYS A 78 7.73 5.72 0.92
N ALA A 79 7.19 5.19 2.02
CA ALA A 79 7.82 4.09 2.74
C ALA A 79 8.01 2.84 1.88
N ARG A 80 7.05 2.55 0.98
CA ARG A 80 7.08 1.37 0.12
C ARG A 80 7.67 1.61 -1.27
N GLY A 81 8.05 2.84 -1.62
CA GLY A 81 8.57 3.13 -2.97
C GLY A 81 7.55 3.01 -4.09
N VAL A 82 6.25 3.09 -3.78
CA VAL A 82 5.18 2.98 -4.77
C VAL A 82 4.59 4.37 -5.02
N SER A 83 4.95 4.99 -6.15
CA SER A 83 4.24 6.18 -6.60
C SER A 83 2.86 5.80 -7.14
N TYR A 84 1.83 6.51 -6.70
CA TYR A 84 0.46 6.38 -7.23
C TYR A 84 0.23 7.31 -8.43
N GLU A 85 1.23 8.06 -8.89
CA GLU A 85 1.15 8.72 -10.20
C GLU A 85 0.76 7.64 -11.21
N LYS A 86 -0.45 7.79 -11.78
CA LYS A 86 -1.15 6.81 -12.62
C LYS A 86 -0.13 6.00 -13.41
N LYS A 87 0.09 4.74 -13.01
CA LYS A 87 0.91 3.81 -13.80
C LYS A 87 0.22 3.65 -15.15
N LYS A 88 0.60 4.51 -16.10
CA LYS A 88 0.66 4.20 -17.52
C LYS A 88 1.38 2.85 -17.57
N ARG A 89 0.59 1.80 -17.81
CA ARG A 89 0.95 0.40 -18.02
C ARG A 89 2.40 0.27 -18.50
N LYS A 90 3.34 0.01 -17.59
CA LYS A 90 4.63 -0.58 -17.93
C LYS A 90 4.50 -2.08 -17.65
N LYS A 91 4.62 -2.81 -18.75
CA LYS A 91 4.63 -4.27 -18.91
C LYS A 91 5.42 -4.93 -17.77
N PRO A 92 4.97 -6.07 -17.20
CA PRO A 92 5.80 -6.80 -16.25
C PRO A 92 7.10 -7.16 -16.96
N GLN A 93 8.22 -6.60 -16.49
CA GLN A 93 9.53 -7.11 -16.82
C GLN A 93 9.59 -8.48 -16.16
N GLN A 94 9.48 -9.52 -16.99
CA GLN A 94 9.80 -10.88 -16.61
C GLN A 94 11.25 -10.84 -16.11
N ASP A 95 11.43 -11.06 -14.81
CA ASP A 95 12.73 -11.45 -14.28
C ASP A 95 12.95 -12.89 -14.78
N GLN A 96 13.49 -13.00 -16.00
CA GLN A 96 14.00 -14.24 -16.55
C GLN A 96 15.21 -14.64 -15.71
N GLN A 97 14.96 -15.46 -14.68
CA GLN A 97 15.97 -16.35 -14.13
C GLN A 97 16.35 -17.36 -15.23
N HIS A 98 17.37 -17.04 -16.02
CA HIS A 98 18.13 -18.03 -16.78
C HIS A 98 19.33 -18.46 -15.91
N PRO A 99 19.49 -19.74 -15.55
CA PRO A 99 20.76 -20.22 -15.00
C PRO A 99 21.84 -20.20 -16.11
N PRO A 100 23.11 -19.95 -15.77
CA PRO A 100 24.19 -19.96 -16.76
C PRO A 100 24.37 -21.37 -17.36
N PRO A 101 24.74 -21.49 -18.65
CA PRO A 101 25.03 -22.78 -19.25
C PRO A 101 26.30 -23.40 -18.64
N PRO A 102 26.39 -24.74 -18.52
CA PRO A 102 27.59 -25.39 -18.01
C PRO A 102 28.76 -25.25 -18.99
N PRO A 103 30.02 -25.31 -18.49
CA PRO A 103 31.20 -25.23 -19.34
C PRO A 103 31.34 -26.48 -20.22
N ALA A 104 31.71 -26.28 -21.48
CA ALA A 104 31.97 -27.35 -22.43
C ALA A 104 33.19 -28.18 -21.99
N ALA A 105 33.00 -29.49 -21.83
CA ALA A 105 34.10 -30.45 -21.70
C ALA A 105 34.66 -30.78 -23.09
N ALA A 106 35.98 -30.93 -23.14
CA ALA A 106 36.79 -31.30 -24.30
C ALA A 106 36.57 -32.76 -24.75
#